data_AF-A0A967EP09-F1
#
_entry.id   AF-A0A967EP09-F1
#
_cell.length_a   1.000
_cell.length_b   1.000
_cell.length_c   1.000
_cell.angle_alpha   90.00
_cell.angle_beta   90.00
_cell.angle_gamma   90.00
#
_symmetry.space_group_name_H-M   'P 1'
#
loop_
_entity.id
_entity.type
_entity.pdbx_description
1 polymer ?
#
loop_
_entity_poly.entity_id
_entity_poly.type
_entity_poly.pdbx_seq_one_letter_code
_entity_poly.pdbx_strand_id
1 'polypeptide(L)'
;MTDQSPLHSSIVAMVSLASGIASNHPDMGQCQLERLRHAGVPEHQIDAVIEIARHIRDEASEKLDHAFNEKSQESNPAAETDIEKINIESSASCCSSTVSGQSCC
;
A
#
# COMPACT_ATOMS: atom_id res chain seq x y z
N MET A 1 9.69 38.64 -15.46
CA MET A 1 8.80 37.63 -14.84
C MET A 1 9.22 37.56 -13.39
N THR A 2 8.32 37.78 -12.45
CA THR A 2 8.64 37.65 -11.02
C THR A 2 8.87 36.17 -10.73
N ASP A 3 10.14 35.76 -10.56
CA ASP A 3 10.60 34.42 -10.15
C ASP A 3 10.21 34.05 -8.70
N GLN A 4 9.04 34.51 -8.24
CA GLN A 4 8.51 34.10 -6.94
C GLN A 4 7.63 32.88 -7.14
N SER A 5 8.05 31.78 -6.51
CA SER A 5 7.20 30.60 -6.38
C SER A 5 5.86 31.00 -5.75
N PRO A 6 4.72 30.55 -6.30
CA PRO A 6 3.39 30.98 -5.81
C PRO A 6 3.11 30.51 -4.38
N LEU A 7 3.89 29.55 -3.86
CA LEU A 7 3.77 29.01 -2.52
C LEU A 7 5.09 29.15 -1.76
N HIS A 8 4.98 29.40 -0.46
CA HIS A 8 6.13 29.36 0.44
C HIS A 8 6.72 27.93 0.48
N SER A 9 8.05 27.81 0.60
CA SER A 9 8.75 26.53 0.53
C SER A 9 8.29 25.51 1.58
N SER A 10 7.87 25.97 2.76
CA SER A 10 7.29 25.11 3.81
C SER A 10 5.97 24.48 3.38
N ILE A 11 5.12 25.21 2.64
CA ILE A 11 3.85 24.69 2.12
C ILE A 11 4.12 23.60 1.09
N VAL A 12 5.06 23.85 0.17
CA VAL A 12 5.46 22.87 -0.83
C VAL A 12 6.01 21.61 -0.17
N ALA A 13 6.83 21.75 0.89
CA ALA A 13 7.36 20.62 1.64
C ALA A 13 6.26 19.85 2.40
N MET A 14 5.29 20.53 3.02
CA MET A 14 4.14 19.88 3.68
C MET A 14 3.28 19.09 2.69
N VAL A 15 2.96 19.68 1.53
CA VAL A 15 2.20 19.00 0.47
C VAL A 15 2.97 17.80 -0.09
N SER A 16 4.28 17.93 -0.26
CA SER A 16 5.13 16.84 -0.74
C SER A 16 5.20 15.70 0.27
N LEU A 17 5.31 16.00 1.58
CA LEU A 17 5.25 15.01 2.66
C LEU A 17 3.91 14.27 2.64
N ALA A 18 2.80 15.01 2.63
CA ALA A 18 1.45 14.43 2.58
C ALA A 18 1.27 13.51 1.37
N SER A 19 1.70 13.97 0.18
CA SER A 19 1.57 13.20 -1.06
C SER A 19 2.39 11.91 -1.03
N GLY A 20 3.61 11.96 -0.47
CA GLY A 20 4.46 10.77 -0.32
C GLY A 20 3.83 9.71 0.59
N ILE A 21 3.24 10.13 1.71
CA ILE A 21 2.52 9.23 2.63
C ILE A 21 1.25 8.69 1.97
N ALA A 22 0.42 9.57 1.39
CA ALA A 22 -0.87 9.21 0.80
C ALA A 22 -0.74 8.25 -0.39
N SER A 23 0.35 8.36 -1.17
CA SER A 23 0.63 7.48 -2.31
C SER A 23 1.34 6.17 -1.95
N ASN A 24 1.63 5.94 -0.66
CA ASN A 24 2.43 4.82 -0.18
C ASN A 24 3.82 4.76 -0.86
N HIS A 25 4.45 5.92 -1.09
CA HIS A 25 5.78 6.00 -1.70
C HIS A 25 6.82 5.34 -0.78
N PRO A 26 7.81 4.58 -1.32
CA PRO A 26 8.79 3.84 -0.50
C PRO A 26 9.52 4.70 0.54
N ASP A 27 9.88 5.92 0.17
CA ASP A 27 10.60 6.84 1.07
C ASP A 27 9.69 7.61 2.06
N MET A 28 8.35 7.51 1.91
CA MET A 28 7.32 8.17 2.73
C MET A 28 7.56 9.65 3.08
N GLY A 29 8.34 10.39 2.28
CA GLY A 29 8.62 11.80 2.50
C GLY A 29 9.58 12.11 3.66
N GLN A 30 10.43 11.17 4.08
CA GLN A 30 11.37 11.38 5.20
C GLN A 30 12.29 12.60 5.01
N CYS A 31 12.77 12.83 3.79
CA CYS A 31 13.57 14.02 3.44
C CYS A 31 12.79 15.34 3.68
N GLN A 32 11.50 15.33 3.37
CA GLN A 32 10.63 16.50 3.55
C GLN A 32 10.35 16.75 5.03
N LEU A 33 10.19 15.70 5.83
CA LEU A 33 10.03 15.80 7.28
C LEU A 33 11.23 16.50 7.93
N GLU A 34 12.45 16.08 7.59
CA GLU A 34 13.67 16.73 8.07
C GLU A 34 13.75 18.19 7.62
N ARG A 35 13.42 18.48 6.36
CA ARG A 35 13.42 19.84 5.84
C ARG A 35 12.43 20.74 6.57
N LEU A 36 11.24 20.25 6.92
CA LEU A 36 10.23 21.00 7.67
C LEU A 36 10.70 21.35 9.08
N ARG A 37 11.35 20.39 9.75
CA ARG A 37 11.97 20.60 11.07
C ARG A 37 13.07 21.64 11.03
N HIS A 38 13.97 21.56 10.05
CA HIS A 38 15.03 22.56 9.85
C HIS A 38 14.48 23.94 9.50
N ALA A 39 13.31 24.01 8.84
CA ALA A 39 12.62 25.26 8.55
C ALA A 39 11.85 25.83 9.76
N GLY A 40 11.89 25.17 10.92
CA GLY A 40 11.23 25.63 12.15
C GLY A 40 9.71 25.50 12.13
N VAL A 41 9.16 24.61 11.29
CA VAL A 41 7.72 24.33 11.28
C VAL A 41 7.35 23.64 12.59
N PRO A 42 6.31 24.11 13.31
CA PRO A 42 5.90 23.47 14.57
C PRO A 42 5.47 22.01 14.36
N GLU A 43 5.89 21.10 15.26
CA GLU A 43 5.56 19.67 15.14
C GLU A 43 4.05 19.43 15.04
N HIS A 44 3.21 20.17 15.78
CA HIS A 44 1.75 20.01 15.68
C HIS A 44 1.19 20.24 14.27
N GLN A 45 1.83 21.07 13.43
CA GLN A 45 1.43 21.27 12.05
C GLN A 45 1.87 20.09 11.18
N ILE A 46 3.08 19.59 11.41
CA ILE A 46 3.63 18.41 10.73
C ILE A 46 2.76 17.19 11.06
N ASP A 47 2.42 16.99 12.33
CA ASP A 47 1.56 15.92 12.82
C ASP A 47 0.18 15.98 12.16
N ALA A 48 -0.44 17.17 12.09
CA ALA A 48 -1.72 17.34 11.41
C ALA A 48 -1.65 16.93 9.93
N VAL A 49 -0.57 17.29 9.22
CA VAL A 49 -0.37 16.90 7.82
C VAL A 49 -0.19 15.39 7.67
N ILE A 50 0.56 14.76 8.58
CA ILE A 50 0.77 13.30 8.60
C ILE A 50 -0.55 12.57 8.85
N GLU A 51 -1.35 13.02 9.82
CA GLU A 51 -2.63 12.40 10.15
C GLU A 51 -3.64 12.50 9.00
N ILE A 52 -3.72 13.67 8.34
CA ILE A 52 -4.56 13.82 7.14
C ILE A 52 -4.10 12.85 6.03
N ALA A 53 -2.80 12.75 5.79
CA ALA A 53 -2.26 11.90 4.73
C ALA A 53 -2.48 10.40 5.01
N ARG A 54 -2.32 9.97 6.27
CA ARG A 54 -2.61 8.60 6.70
C ARG A 54 -4.08 8.27 6.52
N HIS A 55 -4.97 9.16 6.97
CA HIS A 55 -6.41 8.97 6.82
C HIS A 55 -6.81 8.77 5.36
N ILE A 56 -6.30 9.62 4.45
CA ILE A 56 -6.57 9.49 3.00
C ILE A 56 -6.06 8.17 2.44
N ARG A 57 -4.84 7.76 2.81
CA ARG A 57 -4.27 6.48 2.35
C ARG A 57 -5.12 5.31 2.81
N ASP A 58 -5.44 5.28 4.10
CA ASP A 58 -6.13 4.14 4.71
C ASP A 58 -7.56 4.04 4.17
N GLU A 59 -8.28 5.17 4.04
CA GLU A 59 -9.61 5.21 3.40
C GLU A 59 -9.57 4.75 1.93
N ALA A 60 -8.53 5.14 1.17
CA ALA A 60 -8.38 4.71 -0.21
C ALA A 60 -8.09 3.20 -0.30
N SER A 61 -7.24 2.66 0.58
CA SER A 61 -6.96 1.23 0.67
C SER A 61 -8.22 0.43 1.01
N GLU A 62 -8.99 0.85 2.01
CA GLU A 62 -10.25 0.20 2.39
C GLU A 62 -11.25 0.13 1.22
N LYS A 63 -11.39 1.23 0.46
CA LYS A 63 -12.26 1.25 -0.73
C LYS A 63 -11.77 0.33 -1.85
N LEU A 64 -10.46 0.25 -2.06
CA LEU A 64 -9.88 -0.65 -3.06
C LEU A 64 -10.09 -2.12 -2.67
N ASP A 65 -9.88 -2.46 -1.41
CA ASP A 65 -10.12 -3.80 -0.89
C ASP A 65 -11.61 -4.18 -0.99
N HIS A 66 -12.50 -3.25 -0.68
CA HIS A 66 -13.94 -3.46 -0.87
C HIS A 66 -14.29 -3.75 -2.34
N ALA A 67 -13.81 -2.93 -3.27
CA ALA A 67 -14.08 -3.12 -4.69
C ALA A 67 -13.47 -4.42 -5.26
N PHE A 68 -12.33 -4.85 -4.72
CA PHE A 68 -11.74 -6.15 -5.06
C PHE A 68 -12.62 -7.30 -4.54
N ASN A 69 -13.06 -7.22 -3.29
CA ASN A 69 -13.90 -8.25 -2.67
C ASN A 69 -15.23 -8.40 -3.42
N GLU A 70 -15.90 -7.31 -3.77
CA GLU A 70 -17.14 -7.33 -4.58
C GLU A 70 -16.94 -8.08 -5.90
N LYS A 71 -15.91 -7.73 -6.67
CA LYS A 71 -15.60 -8.39 -7.95
C LYS A 71 -15.19 -9.86 -7.78
N SER A 72 -14.48 -10.19 -6.71
CA SER A 72 -14.09 -11.57 -6.43
C SER A 72 -15.31 -12.45 -6.17
N GLN A 73 -16.33 -11.92 -5.50
CA GLN A 73 -17.59 -12.62 -5.22
C GLN A 73 -18.49 -12.73 -6.47
N GLU A 74 -18.50 -11.71 -7.34
CA GLU A 74 -19.24 -11.74 -8.61
C GLU A 74 -18.73 -12.84 -9.57
N SER A 75 -17.46 -13.22 -9.46
CA SER A 75 -16.86 -14.30 -10.28
C SER A 75 -17.20 -15.72 -9.81
N ASN A 76 -17.98 -15.88 -8.73
CA ASN A 76 -18.36 -17.18 -8.20
C ASN A 76 -19.89 -17.41 -8.33
N PRO A 77 -20.39 -17.93 -9.45
CA PRO A 77 -21.77 -18.38 -9.52
C PRO A 77 -21.89 -19.64 -8.65
N ALA A 78 -22.38 -19.48 -7.42
CA ALA A 78 -22.77 -20.55 -6.52
C ALA A 78 -21.74 -21.70 -6.35
N ALA A 79 -20.76 -21.49 -5.48
CA ALA A 79 -20.19 -22.62 -4.72
C ALA A 79 -21.08 -22.94 -3.51
N GLU A 80 -22.38 -23.16 -3.74
CA GLU A 80 -23.15 -24.12 -2.94
C GLU A 80 -23.01 -25.48 -3.62
N THR A 81 -21.79 -26.03 -3.63
CA THR A 81 -21.57 -27.45 -3.92
C THR A 81 -20.49 -27.96 -2.98
N ASP A 82 -20.95 -28.74 -2.00
CA ASP A 82 -20.23 -29.76 -1.23
C ASP A 82 -18.81 -29.42 -0.73
N ILE A 83 -18.75 -28.97 0.52
CA ILE A 83 -17.62 -29.24 1.43
C ILE A 83 -17.64 -30.74 1.88
N GLU A 84 -18.08 -31.64 1.02
CA GLU A 84 -18.07 -33.10 1.20
C GLU A 84 -17.36 -33.76 0.00
N LYS A 85 -16.08 -33.42 -0.21
CA LYS A 85 -15.01 -34.30 -0.73
C LYS A 85 -13.78 -33.48 -1.09
N ILE A 86 -13.10 -32.93 -0.08
CA ILE A 86 -11.64 -32.89 -0.17
C ILE A 86 -11.16 -34.23 0.36
N ASN A 87 -11.26 -35.26 -0.48
CA ASN A 87 -10.48 -36.48 -0.27
C ASN A 87 -9.03 -36.07 -0.54
N ILE A 88 -8.27 -35.80 0.53
CA ILE A 88 -6.81 -35.69 0.46
C ILE A 88 -6.29 -37.09 0.17
N GLU A 89 -6.40 -37.52 -1.09
CA GLU A 89 -5.53 -38.56 -1.62
C GLU A 89 -4.16 -37.93 -1.78
N SER A 90 -3.31 -38.26 -0.81
CA SER A 90 -1.89 -37.99 -0.78
C SER A 90 -1.18 -38.60 -1.98
N SER A 91 -1.17 -37.95 -3.14
CA SER A 91 -0.26 -38.31 -4.24
C SER A 91 -0.18 -37.26 -5.34
N ALA A 92 0.15 -36.01 -5.00
CA ALA A 92 0.65 -35.07 -5.99
C ALA A 92 1.93 -34.43 -5.47
N SER A 93 3.00 -35.22 -5.55
CA SER A 93 4.38 -34.75 -5.42
C SER A 93 4.63 -33.64 -6.45
N CYS A 94 4.67 -32.38 -6.00
CA CYS A 94 5.06 -31.21 -6.80
C CYS A 94 6.56 -31.16 -7.10
N CYS A 95 7.24 -32.30 -7.16
CA CYS A 95 8.64 -32.40 -7.55
C CYS A 95 8.72 -33.22 -8.85
N SER A 96 8.76 -32.55 -9.98
CA SER A 96 9.25 -33.16 -11.21
C SER A 96 10.76 -33.38 -11.07
N SER A 97 11.21 -34.62 -11.20
CA SER A 97 12.63 -34.98 -11.16
C SER A 97 13.40 -34.16 -12.19
N THR A 98 14.36 -33.35 -11.73
CA THR A 98 15.38 -32.78 -12.62
C THR A 98 16.16 -33.93 -13.26
N VAL A 99 16.63 -33.75 -14.49
CA VAL A 99 17.31 -34.74 -15.36
C VAL A 99 18.48 -35.53 -14.71
N SER A 100 18.93 -35.16 -13.51
CA SER A 100 19.98 -35.84 -12.75
C SER A 100 19.51 -36.63 -11.50
N GLY A 101 18.22 -36.91 -11.35
CA GLY A 101 17.75 -38.01 -10.49
C GLY A 101 17.93 -37.88 -8.98
N GLN A 102 18.07 -36.68 -8.42
CA GLN A 102 18.09 -36.47 -6.97
C GLN A 102 16.74 -35.93 -6.47
N SER A 103 16.16 -36.54 -5.43
CA SER A 103 14.90 -36.11 -4.81
C SER A 103 15.07 -34.80 -4.02
N CYS A 104 14.15 -33.86 -4.19
CA CYS A 104 14.11 -32.62 -3.41
C CYS A 104 13.78 -32.90 -1.94
N CYS A 105 14.71 -32.57 -1.05
CA CYS A 105 14.51 -32.31 0.38
C CYS A 105 15.27 -31.03 0.70
#